data_AF-A0A962PXK8-F1
#
_entry.id   AF-A0A962PXK8-F1
#
_cell.length_a   1.000
_cell.length_b   1.000
_cell.length_c   1.000
_cell.angle_alpha   90.00
_cell.angle_beta   90.00
_cell.angle_gamma   90.00
#
_symmetry.space_group_name_H-M   'P 1'
#
loop_
_entity.id
_entity.type
_entity.pdbx_description
1 polymer ?
#
loop_
_entity_poly.entity_id
_entity_poly.type
_entity_poly.pdbx_seq_one_letter_code
_entity_poly.pdbx_strand_id
1 'polypeptide(L)'
;CDGDVVSHEVAYHVADLFEEGGADVWFERAPADLVPDGFACPHCGAGPEGFEKVEDILDVWFDSGVSWAAVLRDKMGVGEVADLYLEGSDQHRGWFQHALLPAVATTGSAPFKAVLTHGFVVDEKGHKYSKSSPNFEPLKHMIDQHGAEIMRLWVAMVDYRNDMVLA
;
A
#
# COMPACT_ATOMS: atom_id res chain seq x y z
N CYS A 1 21.88 -17.88 18.57
CA CYS A 1 23.25 -17.42 18.24
C CYS A 1 23.27 -15.95 17.83
N ASP A 2 22.21 -15.20 18.16
CA ASP A 2 22.01 -13.77 17.86
C ASP A 2 22.25 -13.38 16.39
N GLY A 3 22.11 -14.35 15.48
CA GLY A 3 22.29 -14.15 14.06
C GLY A 3 20.95 -14.16 13.35
N ASP A 4 20.72 -13.16 12.50
CA ASP A 4 19.50 -13.04 11.73
C ASP A 4 19.37 -14.19 10.72
N VAL A 5 18.16 -14.71 10.61
CA VAL A 5 17.80 -15.71 9.61
C VAL A 5 16.86 -15.08 8.59
N VAL A 6 17.42 -14.80 7.41
CA VAL A 6 16.66 -14.38 6.23
C VAL A 6 16.72 -15.53 5.24
N SER A 7 15.65 -16.31 5.18
CA SER A 7 15.56 -17.51 4.34
C SER A 7 14.32 -17.45 3.46
N HIS A 8 14.47 -17.76 2.17
CA HIS A 8 13.34 -17.92 1.27
C HIS A 8 12.36 -19.00 1.76
N GLU A 9 12.88 -20.11 2.25
CA GLU A 9 12.07 -21.23 2.75
C GLU A 9 11.17 -20.80 3.91
N VAL A 10 11.74 -20.09 4.89
CA VAL A 10 10.99 -19.55 6.03
C VAL A 10 10.00 -18.48 5.57
N ALA A 11 10.42 -17.57 4.70
CA ALA A 11 9.56 -16.49 4.21
C ALA A 11 8.33 -17.04 3.46
N TYR A 12 8.51 -18.05 2.61
CA TYR A 12 7.39 -18.68 1.90
C TYR A 12 6.50 -19.50 2.84
N HIS A 13 7.07 -20.24 3.79
CA HIS A 13 6.27 -20.95 4.79
C HIS A 13 5.37 -19.99 5.60
N VAL A 14 5.92 -18.86 6.05
CA VAL A 14 5.15 -17.83 6.74
C VAL A 14 4.11 -17.19 5.81
N ALA A 15 4.43 -16.98 4.54
CA ALA A 15 3.46 -16.47 3.57
C ALA A 15 2.26 -17.42 3.38
N ASP A 16 2.49 -18.73 3.31
CA ASP A 16 1.43 -19.74 3.24
C ASP A 16 0.54 -19.69 4.50
N LEU A 17 1.15 -19.55 5.68
CA LEU A 17 0.42 -19.38 6.94
C LEU A 17 -0.44 -18.10 6.95
N PHE A 18 0.06 -17.01 6.38
CA PHE A 18 -0.67 -15.75 6.26
C PHE A 18 -1.82 -15.85 5.25
N GLU A 19 -1.65 -16.62 4.18
CA GLU A 19 -2.71 -16.86 3.20
C GLU A 19 -3.89 -17.64 3.82
N GLU A 20 -3.60 -18.60 4.70
CA GLU A 20 -4.63 -19.41 5.38
C GLU A 20 -5.28 -18.70 6.57
N GLY A 21 -4.48 -18.05 7.42
CA GLY A 21 -4.91 -17.54 8.73
C GLY A 21 -4.84 -16.03 8.90
N GLY A 22 -4.37 -15.29 7.90
CA GLY A 22 -4.09 -13.86 8.01
C GLY A 22 -2.79 -13.56 8.77
N ALA A 23 -2.41 -12.28 8.79
CA ALA A 23 -1.17 -11.82 9.42
C ALA A 23 -1.15 -12.01 10.95
N ASP A 24 -2.31 -12.15 11.59
CA ASP A 24 -2.43 -12.37 13.05
C ASP A 24 -1.73 -13.66 13.50
N VAL A 25 -1.58 -14.63 12.60
CA VAL A 25 -0.83 -15.87 12.85
C VAL A 25 0.58 -15.59 13.37
N TRP A 26 1.23 -14.52 12.89
CA TRP A 26 2.55 -14.13 13.37
C TRP A 26 2.57 -13.85 14.86
N PHE A 27 1.52 -13.26 15.40
CA PHE A 27 1.43 -12.87 16.81
C PHE A 27 0.93 -14.02 17.69
N GLU A 28 0.02 -14.85 17.17
CA GLU A 28 -0.63 -15.93 17.92
C GLU A 28 0.27 -17.16 18.12
N ARG A 29 1.13 -17.48 17.14
CA ARG A 29 1.93 -18.71 17.16
C ARG A 29 3.28 -18.55 17.85
N ALA A 30 3.81 -19.67 18.37
CA ALA A 30 5.18 -19.72 18.88
C ALA A 30 6.18 -19.64 17.71
N PRO A 31 7.41 -19.11 17.90
CA PRO A 31 8.43 -19.07 16.84
C PRO A 31 8.71 -20.42 16.18
N ALA A 32 8.64 -21.51 16.96
CA ALA A 32 8.83 -22.86 16.46
C ALA A 32 7.76 -23.29 15.44
N ASP A 33 6.55 -22.72 15.51
CA ASP A 33 5.43 -23.00 14.60
C ASP A 33 5.42 -22.07 13.36
N LEU A 34 6.38 -21.15 13.26
CA LEU A 34 6.54 -20.18 12.17
C LEU A 34 7.70 -20.55 11.23
N VAL A 35 8.40 -21.64 11.51
CA VAL A 35 9.46 -22.18 10.66
C VAL A 35 9.05 -23.55 10.11
N PRO A 36 9.58 -23.96 8.94
CA PRO A 36 9.31 -25.29 8.40
C PRO A 36 9.67 -26.42 9.37
N ASP A 37 8.97 -27.56 9.24
CA ASP A 37 9.25 -28.75 10.04
C ASP A 37 10.71 -29.18 9.91
N GLY A 38 11.40 -29.31 11.05
CA GLY A 38 12.81 -29.71 11.10
C GLY A 38 13.79 -28.62 10.67
N PHE A 39 13.35 -27.38 10.47
CA PHE A 39 14.22 -26.26 10.16
C PHE A 39 15.26 -26.06 11.28
N ALA A 40 16.53 -25.96 10.88
CA ALA A 40 17.64 -25.75 11.79
C ALA A 40 18.39 -24.47 11.39
N CYS A 41 18.81 -23.70 12.40
CA CYS A 41 19.52 -22.44 12.18
C CYS A 41 20.80 -22.69 11.35
N PRO A 42 20.98 -22.02 10.19
CA PRO A 42 22.14 -22.24 9.33
C PRO A 42 23.46 -21.81 9.98
N HIS A 43 23.40 -20.95 10.99
CA HIS A 43 24.58 -20.42 11.68
C HIS A 43 25.06 -21.30 12.82
N CYS A 44 24.14 -21.95 13.57
CA CYS A 44 24.50 -22.68 14.80
C CYS A 44 23.84 -24.05 14.97
N GLY A 45 23.01 -24.48 14.02
CA GLY A 45 22.34 -25.78 14.06
C GLY A 45 21.27 -25.95 15.15
N ALA A 46 20.84 -24.87 15.81
CA ALA A 46 19.74 -24.91 16.76
C ALA A 46 18.43 -25.27 16.03
N GLY A 47 17.59 -26.12 16.64
CA GLY A 47 16.27 -26.45 16.10
C GLY A 47 15.23 -25.35 16.31
N PRO A 48 13.95 -25.60 15.95
CA PRO A 48 12.88 -24.60 15.95
C PRO A 48 12.68 -23.84 17.28
N GLU A 49 12.86 -24.53 18.40
CA GLU A 49 12.74 -23.97 19.76
C GLU A 49 13.81 -22.91 20.09
N GLY A 50 14.86 -22.80 19.28
CA GLY A 50 15.95 -21.84 19.46
C GLY A 50 15.76 -20.52 18.71
N PHE A 51 14.63 -20.33 18.03
CA PHE A 51 14.34 -19.09 17.31
C PHE A 51 13.52 -18.11 18.13
N GLU A 52 13.75 -16.83 17.87
CA GLU A 52 12.92 -15.72 18.31
C GLU A 52 12.36 -15.02 17.08
N LYS A 53 11.11 -14.52 17.16
CA LYS A 53 10.47 -13.78 16.08
C LYS A 53 10.64 -12.28 16.29
N VAL A 54 10.80 -11.55 15.19
CA VAL A 54 10.81 -10.08 15.21
C VAL A 54 9.38 -9.57 15.42
N GLU A 55 9.22 -8.52 16.23
CA GLU A 55 7.91 -7.90 16.50
C GLU A 55 7.64 -6.64 15.67
N ASP A 56 8.66 -6.14 14.96
CA ASP A 56 8.51 -5.02 14.04
C ASP A 56 7.57 -5.38 12.89
N ILE A 57 6.75 -4.41 12.49
CA ILE A 57 5.85 -4.51 11.35
C ILE A 57 6.36 -3.68 10.18
N LEU A 58 5.84 -3.98 8.98
CA LEU A 58 6.11 -3.18 7.81
C LEU A 58 5.39 -1.83 7.88
N ASP A 59 5.98 -0.84 7.22
CA ASP A 59 5.38 0.48 7.06
C ASP A 59 4.18 0.43 6.11
N VAL A 60 3.17 1.26 6.36
CA VAL A 60 1.92 1.33 5.57
C VAL A 60 2.15 1.72 4.11
N TRP A 61 3.28 2.39 3.81
CA TRP A 61 3.67 2.65 2.44
C TRP A 61 4.13 1.39 1.71
N PHE A 62 4.71 0.40 2.42
CA PHE A 62 5.01 -0.89 1.83
C PHE A 62 3.71 -1.62 1.46
N ASP A 63 2.74 -1.67 2.38
CA ASP A 63 1.44 -2.33 2.16
C ASP A 63 0.73 -1.78 0.92
N SER A 64 0.61 -0.45 0.83
CA SER A 64 0.03 0.19 -0.34
C SER A 64 0.90 0.02 -1.60
N GLY A 65 2.22 0.05 -1.43
CA GLY A 65 3.20 -0.12 -2.51
C GLY A 65 3.13 -1.49 -3.19
N VAL A 66 2.79 -2.56 -2.49
CA VAL A 66 2.66 -3.90 -3.08
C VAL A 66 1.26 -4.19 -3.64
N SER A 67 0.37 -3.19 -3.70
CA SER A 67 -0.99 -3.36 -4.22
C SER A 67 -1.05 -3.82 -5.69
N TRP A 68 -0.06 -3.51 -6.53
CA TRP A 68 0.01 -4.05 -7.90
C TRP A 68 0.12 -5.58 -7.91
N ALA A 69 0.86 -6.15 -6.96
CA ALA A 69 0.99 -7.60 -6.81
C ALA A 69 -0.28 -8.18 -6.17
N ALA A 70 -0.65 -7.68 -4.97
CA ALA A 70 -1.76 -8.23 -4.20
C ALA A 70 -3.12 -8.05 -4.89
N VAL A 71 -3.30 -6.98 -5.67
CA VAL A 71 -4.60 -6.65 -6.30
C VAL A 71 -4.60 -6.94 -7.80
N LEU A 72 -3.71 -6.34 -8.59
CA LEU A 72 -3.79 -6.49 -10.04
C LEU A 72 -3.42 -7.91 -10.47
N ARG A 73 -2.31 -8.44 -9.95
CA ARG A 73 -1.85 -9.79 -10.27
C ARG A 73 -2.70 -10.85 -9.60
N ASP A 74 -2.80 -10.82 -8.27
CA ASP A 74 -3.35 -11.95 -7.52
C ASP A 74 -4.88 -11.91 -7.47
N LYS A 75 -5.47 -10.80 -7.01
CA LYS A 75 -6.93 -10.69 -6.84
C LYS A 75 -7.71 -10.53 -8.15
N MET A 76 -7.19 -9.74 -9.10
CA MET A 76 -7.87 -9.42 -10.35
C MET A 76 -7.39 -10.28 -11.53
N GLY A 77 -6.18 -10.84 -11.48
CA GLY A 77 -5.63 -11.64 -12.57
C GLY A 77 -5.37 -10.85 -13.86
N VAL A 78 -5.17 -9.53 -13.77
CA VAL A 78 -5.00 -8.63 -14.93
C VAL A 78 -3.54 -8.27 -15.22
N GLY A 79 -2.61 -8.90 -14.50
CA GLY A 79 -1.17 -8.67 -14.62
C GLY A 79 -0.63 -7.68 -13.58
N GLU A 80 0.64 -7.30 -13.73
CA GLU A 80 1.38 -6.51 -12.73
C GLU A 80 1.53 -5.03 -13.11
N VAL A 81 1.20 -4.67 -14.36
CA VAL A 81 1.43 -3.33 -14.91
C VAL A 81 0.10 -2.68 -15.30
N ALA A 82 -0.33 -1.69 -14.52
CA ALA A 82 -1.49 -0.88 -14.85
C ALA A 82 -1.21 0.05 -16.04
N ASP A 83 -2.24 0.41 -16.81
CA ASP A 83 -2.09 1.44 -17.84
C ASP A 83 -1.86 2.83 -17.23
N LEU A 84 -2.50 3.12 -16.09
CA LEU A 84 -2.44 4.43 -15.44
C LEU A 84 -2.53 4.30 -13.92
N TYR A 85 -1.62 4.99 -13.23
CA TYR A 85 -1.81 5.40 -11.83
C TYR A 85 -2.22 6.87 -11.80
N LEU A 86 -3.25 7.20 -11.01
CA LEU A 86 -3.80 8.55 -10.90
C LEU A 86 -4.06 8.90 -9.44
N GLU A 87 -3.32 9.88 -8.91
CA GLU A 87 -3.47 10.36 -7.53
C GLU A 87 -3.02 11.83 -7.39
N GLY A 88 -3.13 12.38 -6.19
CA GLY A 88 -2.64 13.70 -5.83
C GLY A 88 -1.12 13.84 -5.89
N SER A 89 -0.63 15.08 -6.04
CA SER A 89 0.81 15.40 -6.17
C SER A 89 1.70 14.97 -5.02
N ASP A 90 1.14 14.80 -3.82
CA ASP A 90 1.85 14.24 -2.67
C ASP A 90 2.30 12.80 -2.89
N GLN A 91 1.63 12.04 -3.77
CA GLN A 91 1.93 10.63 -3.98
C GLN A 91 3.22 10.37 -4.76
N HIS A 92 3.85 11.39 -5.34
CA HIS A 92 5.23 11.27 -5.86
C HIS A 92 6.24 10.83 -4.80
N ARG A 93 6.01 11.20 -3.53
CA ARG A 93 6.82 10.78 -2.37
C ARG A 93 6.10 9.77 -1.49
N GLY A 94 4.89 9.37 -1.89
CA GLY A 94 4.06 8.37 -1.23
C GLY A 94 3.92 7.15 -2.12
N TRP A 95 2.69 6.85 -2.51
CA TRP A 95 2.31 5.60 -3.15
C TRP A 95 3.02 5.34 -4.49
N PHE A 96 3.25 6.34 -5.33
CA PHE A 96 3.92 6.11 -6.62
C PHE A 96 5.35 5.59 -6.43
N GLN A 97 6.10 6.17 -5.49
CA GLN A 97 7.46 5.75 -5.19
C GLN A 97 7.47 4.36 -4.54
N HIS A 98 6.57 4.12 -3.57
CA HIS A 98 6.53 2.86 -2.85
C HIS A 98 5.93 1.72 -3.66
N ALA A 99 5.18 1.99 -4.72
CA ALA A 99 4.81 0.99 -5.70
C ALA A 99 5.96 0.66 -6.66
N LEU A 100 6.68 1.69 -7.12
CA LEU A 100 7.78 1.55 -8.07
C LEU A 100 8.93 0.70 -7.53
N LEU A 101 9.35 0.94 -6.28
CA LEU A 101 10.50 0.26 -5.68
C LEU A 101 10.38 -1.28 -5.62
N PRO A 102 9.35 -1.87 -4.97
CA PRO A 102 9.19 -3.32 -4.91
C PRO A 102 8.92 -3.92 -6.29
N ALA A 103 8.16 -3.23 -7.16
CA ALA A 103 7.90 -3.70 -8.52
C ALA A 103 9.20 -3.85 -9.34
N VAL A 104 10.05 -2.81 -9.35
CA VAL A 104 11.34 -2.87 -10.05
C VAL A 104 12.26 -3.90 -9.41
N ALA A 105 12.27 -4.00 -8.08
CA ALA A 105 13.12 -4.97 -7.37
C ALA A 105 12.74 -6.43 -7.66
N THR A 106 11.45 -6.72 -7.88
CA THR A 106 10.95 -8.10 -8.00
C THR A 106 10.64 -8.51 -9.44
N THR A 107 10.25 -7.57 -10.31
CA THR A 107 9.84 -7.83 -11.70
C THR A 107 10.76 -7.18 -12.73
N GLY A 108 11.63 -6.26 -12.32
CA GLY A 108 12.47 -5.46 -13.21
C GLY A 108 11.72 -4.37 -13.98
N SER A 109 10.45 -4.11 -13.68
CA SER A 109 9.61 -3.13 -14.38
C SER A 109 8.76 -2.28 -13.43
N ALA A 110 8.35 -1.10 -13.90
CA ALA A 110 7.41 -0.26 -13.16
C ALA A 110 6.00 -0.87 -13.19
N PRO A 111 5.19 -0.75 -12.11
CA PRO A 111 3.86 -1.34 -12.04
C PRO A 111 2.79 -0.51 -12.77
N PHE A 112 3.23 0.50 -13.54
CA PHE A 112 2.37 1.37 -14.33
C PHE A 112 3.06 1.81 -15.62
N LYS A 113 2.29 2.01 -16.69
CA LYS A 113 2.78 2.59 -17.97
C LYS A 113 2.80 4.12 -17.93
N ALA A 114 1.86 4.73 -17.21
CA ALA A 114 1.75 6.17 -17.06
C ALA A 114 1.36 6.54 -15.62
N VAL A 115 1.77 7.76 -15.22
CA VAL A 115 1.34 8.41 -13.99
C VAL A 115 0.67 9.72 -14.37
N LEU A 116 -0.53 9.97 -13.86
CA LEU A 116 -1.21 11.25 -13.93
C LEU A 116 -1.37 11.79 -12.52
N THR A 117 -1.01 13.06 -12.35
CA THR A 117 -1.06 13.73 -11.06
C THR A 117 -2.04 14.88 -11.12
N HIS A 118 -2.82 15.07 -10.05
CA HIS A 118 -3.65 16.26 -9.87
C HIS A 118 -3.25 17.08 -8.63
N GLY A 119 -3.63 18.37 -8.63
CA GLY A 119 -3.49 19.26 -7.48
C GLY A 119 -4.44 18.92 -6.33
N PHE A 120 -4.36 19.68 -5.25
CA PHE A 120 -5.27 19.57 -4.13
C PHE A 120 -6.56 20.33 -4.40
N VAL A 121 -7.65 19.90 -3.76
CA VAL A 121 -8.80 20.78 -3.56
C VAL A 121 -8.44 21.78 -2.46
N VAL A 122 -8.65 23.07 -2.73
CA VAL A 122 -8.32 24.19 -1.83
C VAL A 122 -9.52 25.12 -1.64
N ASP A 123 -9.55 25.86 -0.54
CA ASP A 123 -10.51 26.95 -0.34
C ASP A 123 -10.19 28.17 -1.23
N GLU A 124 -11.05 29.19 -1.21
CA GLU A 124 -10.86 30.45 -1.95
C GLU A 124 -9.54 31.18 -1.61
N LYS A 125 -8.94 30.89 -0.46
CA LYS A 125 -7.67 31.49 0.00
C LYS A 125 -6.46 30.59 -0.31
N GLY A 126 -6.67 29.45 -0.97
CA GLY A 126 -5.63 28.50 -1.33
C GLY A 126 -5.21 27.56 -0.19
N HIS A 127 -5.93 27.49 0.92
CA HIS A 127 -5.65 26.51 1.96
C HIS A 127 -6.23 25.15 1.57
N LYS A 128 -5.49 24.09 1.86
CA LYS A 128 -5.93 22.71 1.62
C LYS A 128 -7.31 22.44 2.23
N TYR A 129 -8.22 21.96 1.41
CA TYR A 129 -9.54 21.53 1.82
C TYR A 129 -9.45 20.12 2.41
N SER A 130 -9.61 20.01 3.73
CA SER A 130 -9.37 18.78 4.49
C SER A 130 -10.38 18.66 5.63
N LYS A 131 -10.53 17.47 6.22
CA LYS A 131 -11.44 17.25 7.36
C LYS A 131 -11.20 18.20 8.55
N SER A 132 -9.97 18.71 8.70
CA SER A 132 -9.59 19.66 9.73
C SER A 132 -9.85 21.13 9.36
N SER A 133 -10.26 21.42 8.13
CA SER A 133 -10.50 22.79 7.66
C SER A 133 -11.79 23.34 8.29
N PRO A 134 -11.85 24.62 8.72
CA PRO A 134 -13.03 25.20 9.36
C PRO A 134 -14.30 25.20 8.48
N ASN A 135 -14.11 25.24 7.16
CA ASN A 135 -15.16 25.23 6.14
C ASN A 135 -15.31 23.86 5.48
N PHE A 136 -14.82 22.79 6.11
CA PHE A 136 -14.94 21.45 5.56
C PHE A 136 -16.40 21.00 5.52
N GLU A 137 -16.83 20.61 4.34
CA GLU A 137 -18.11 20.02 4.05
C GLU A 137 -17.88 18.60 3.51
N PRO A 138 -18.52 17.58 4.10
CA PRO A 138 -18.42 16.22 3.59
C PRO A 138 -18.97 16.12 2.17
N LEU A 139 -18.28 15.38 1.28
CA LEU A 139 -18.73 15.15 -0.10
C LEU A 139 -20.18 14.65 -0.20
N LYS A 140 -20.62 13.81 0.76
CA LYS A 140 -21.99 13.33 0.80
C LYS A 140 -23.00 14.50 0.93
N HIS A 141 -22.70 15.48 1.76
CA HIS A 141 -23.57 16.64 1.97
C HIS A 141 -23.66 17.48 0.69
N MET A 142 -22.53 17.76 0.04
CA MET A 142 -22.49 18.46 -1.25
C MET A 142 -23.30 17.71 -2.32
N ILE A 143 -23.20 16.38 -2.37
CA ILE A 143 -24.01 15.54 -3.28
C ILE A 143 -25.49 15.63 -2.94
N ASP A 144 -25.87 15.57 -1.66
CA ASP A 144 -27.26 15.65 -1.24
C ASP A 144 -27.87 17.03 -1.57
N GLN A 145 -27.08 18.11 -1.53
CA GLN A 145 -27.51 19.48 -1.83
C GLN A 145 -27.56 19.81 -3.33
N HIS A 146 -26.52 19.42 -4.07
CA HIS A 146 -26.31 19.85 -5.46
C HIS A 146 -26.49 18.75 -6.49
N GLY A 147 -26.45 17.48 -6.07
CA GLY A 147 -26.46 16.31 -6.95
C GLY A 147 -25.07 15.91 -7.43
N ALA A 148 -24.85 14.61 -7.59
CA ALA A 148 -23.57 14.05 -8.01
C ALA A 148 -23.12 14.54 -9.40
N GLU A 149 -24.06 14.81 -10.31
CA GLU A 149 -23.74 15.29 -11.66
C GLU A 149 -23.15 16.70 -11.66
N ILE A 150 -23.59 17.56 -10.75
CA ILE A 150 -22.99 18.90 -10.60
C ILE A 150 -21.55 18.79 -10.12
N MET A 151 -21.27 17.88 -9.17
CA MET A 151 -19.91 17.61 -8.70
C MET A 151 -19.03 17.05 -9.83
N ARG A 152 -19.53 16.10 -10.62
CA ARG A 152 -18.80 15.54 -11.77
C ARG A 152 -18.51 16.60 -12.84
N LEU A 153 -19.48 17.47 -13.12
CA LEU A 153 -19.31 18.57 -14.06
C LEU A 153 -18.23 19.54 -13.57
N TRP A 154 -18.21 19.89 -12.28
CA TRP A 154 -17.15 20.71 -11.70
C TRP A 154 -15.77 20.05 -11.87
N VAL A 155 -15.62 18.76 -11.52
CA VAL A 155 -14.36 18.01 -11.72
C VAL A 155 -13.92 18.03 -13.18
N ALA A 156 -14.85 17.92 -14.13
CA ALA A 156 -14.53 17.96 -15.56
C ALA A 156 -14.13 19.35 -16.10
N MET A 157 -14.49 20.43 -15.39
CA MET A 157 -14.23 21.81 -15.81
C MET A 157 -12.97 22.41 -15.18
N VAL A 158 -12.48 21.86 -14.07
CA VAL A 158 -11.28 22.38 -13.39
C VAL A 158 -9.99 21.94 -14.08
N ASP A 159 -9.01 22.84 -14.13
CA ASP A 159 -7.65 22.48 -14.56
C ASP A 159 -6.93 21.74 -13.44
N TYR A 160 -7.10 20.42 -13.39
CA TYR A 160 -6.55 19.53 -12.35
C TYR A 160 -5.02 19.57 -12.23
N ARG A 161 -4.30 20.12 -13.22
CA ARG A 161 -2.83 20.25 -13.16
C ARG A 161 -2.39 21.25 -12.09
N ASN A 162 -3.30 22.13 -11.66
CA ASN A 162 -3.12 23.06 -10.55
C ASN A 162 -4.02 22.67 -9.37
N ASP A 163 -3.85 23.35 -8.24
CA ASP A 163 -4.81 23.26 -7.14
C ASP A 163 -6.19 23.76 -7.60
N MET A 164 -7.23 23.02 -7.21
CA MET A 164 -8.62 23.20 -7.63
C MET A 164 -9.37 23.95 -6.54
N VAL A 165 -9.72 25.21 -6.82
CA VAL A 165 -10.47 26.03 -5.87
C VAL A 165 -11.93 25.56 -5.79
N LEU A 166 -12.35 25.19 -4.59
CA LEU A 166 -13.74 24.95 -4.23
C LEU A 166 -14.27 26.23 -3.58
N ALA A 167 -15.14 26.94 -4.32
CA ALA A 167 -15.77 28.19 -3.91
C ALA A 167 -17.26 27.95 -3.60
#